data_AF-A0A9D6M3A5-F1
#
_entry.id   AF-A0A9D6M3A5-F1
#
_cell.length_a   1.000
_cell.length_b   1.000
_cell.length_c   1.000
_cell.angle_alpha   90.00
_cell.angle_beta   90.00
_cell.angle_gamma   90.00
#
_symmetry.space_group_name_H-M   'P 1'
#
loop_
_entity.id
_entity.type
_entity.pdbx_description
1 polymer ?
#
loop_
_entity_poly.entity_id
_entity_poly.type
_entity_poly.pdbx_seq_one_letter_code
_entity_poly.pdbx_strand_id
1 'polypeptide(L)' 'MATAEAKKRARTLDFPAYRDSQLVYLCWKRGEARIEYWHDLESGFGGRQPL' A
#
# COMPACT_ATOMS: atom_id res chain seq x y z
N MET A 1 26.72 5.97 19.71
CA MET A 1 25.59 5.07 19.99
C MET A 1 24.68 5.10 18.77
N ALA A 2 24.54 3.99 18.05
CA ALA A 2 23.80 3.95 16.79
C ALA A 2 22.29 4.03 17.05
N THR A 3 21.63 5.00 16.43
CA THR A 3 20.16 5.17 16.44
C THR A 3 19.54 4.06 15.59
N ALA A 4 18.83 3.13 16.23
CA ALA A 4 18.06 2.14 15.50
C ALA A 4 16.80 2.79 14.93
N GLU A 5 16.76 3.04 13.62
CA GLU A 5 15.52 3.35 12.91
C GLU A 5 14.57 2.16 13.01
N ALA A 6 13.46 2.35 13.72
CA ALA A 6 12.41 1.35 13.85
C ALA A 6 11.76 1.12 12.48
N LYS A 7 12.25 0.11 11.74
CA LYS A 7 11.70 -0.29 10.44
C LYS A 7 10.25 -0.77 10.65
N LYS A 8 9.30 0.01 10.13
CA LYS A 8 7.85 -0.19 10.20
C LYS A 8 7.51 -1.67 9.92
N ARG A 9 6.88 -2.34 10.88
CA ARG A 9 6.35 -3.72 10.70
C ARG A 9 5.21 -3.66 9.68
N ALA A 10 5.53 -3.71 8.38
CA ALA A 10 4.55 -3.62 7.32
C ALA A 10 3.62 -4.83 7.37
N ARG A 11 2.35 -4.59 7.75
CA ARG A 11 1.27 -5.60 7.76
C ARG A 11 0.55 -5.66 6.41
N THR A 12 0.92 -4.76 5.52
CA THR A 12 0.38 -4.53 4.18
C THR A 12 1.51 -4.46 3.18
N LEU A 13 1.27 -4.98 1.99
CA LEU A 13 2.15 -4.93 0.83
C LEU A 13 1.50 -4.04 -0.22
N ASP A 14 2.29 -3.12 -0.77
CA ASP A 14 1.85 -2.18 -1.78
C ASP A 14 2.57 -2.52 -3.10
N PHE A 15 1.81 -2.72 -4.18
CA PHE A 15 2.33 -3.02 -5.50
C PHE A 15 2.04 -1.85 -6.46
N PRO A 16 3.04 -1.30 -7.15
CA PRO A 16 2.81 -0.23 -8.11
C PRO A 16 1.99 -0.76 -9.31
N ALA A 17 0.98 0.00 -9.71
CA ALA A 17 0.14 -0.27 -10.87
C ALA A 17 -0.28 1.03 -11.56
N TYR A 18 -0.77 0.93 -12.80
CA TYR A 18 -1.32 2.07 -13.53
C TYR A 18 -2.84 1.93 -13.64
N ARG A 19 -3.57 2.97 -13.23
CA ARG A 19 -5.02 3.10 -13.41
C ARG A 19 -5.28 4.41 -14.15
N ASP A 20 -5.91 4.33 -15.32
CA ASP A 20 -6.25 5.51 -16.14
C ASP A 20 -5.04 6.44 -16.41
N SER A 21 -3.88 5.86 -16.70
CA SER A 21 -2.59 6.57 -16.87
C SER A 21 -2.01 7.23 -15.61
N GLN A 22 -2.58 6.98 -14.43
CA GLN A 22 -2.06 7.42 -13.15
C GLN A 22 -1.39 6.27 -12.42
N LEU A 23 -0.21 6.54 -11.83
CA LEU A 23 0.44 5.58 -10.95
C LEU A 23 -0.35 5.48 -9.65
N VAL A 24 -0.70 4.27 -9.26
CA VAL A 24 -1.41 3.93 -8.02
C VAL A 24 -0.70 2.76 -7.33
N TYR A 25 -1.01 2.55 -6.05
CA TYR A 25 -0.54 1.40 -5.30
C TYR A 25 -1.70 0.46 -5.00
N LEU A 26 -1.60 -0.76 -5.49
CA LEU A 26 -2.45 -1.86 -5.10
C LEU A 26 -2.07 -2.32 -3.69
N CYS A 27 -3.01 -2.30 -2.77
CA CYS A 27 -2.74 -2.66 -1.38
C CYS A 27 -3.31 -4.03 -1.03
N TRP A 28 -2.47 -4.86 -0.42
CA TRP A 28 -2.84 -6.16 0.09
C TRP A 28 -2.49 -6.29 1.55
N LYS A 29 -3.46 -6.67 2.39
CA LYS A 29 -3.24 -6.92 3.81
C LYS A 29 -3.09 -8.42 4.08
N ARG A 30 -2.16 -8.76 4.99
CA ARG A 30 -2.01 -10.15 5.45
C ARG A 30 -3.33 -10.69 6.02
N GLY A 31 -3.90 -11.68 5.34
CA GLY A 31 -5.21 -12.28 5.64
C GLY A 31 -6.24 -12.13 4.52
N GLU A 32 -6.00 -11.28 3.52
CA GLU A 32 -6.84 -11.17 2.33
C GLU A 32 -6.43 -12.24 1.30
N ALA A 33 -7.41 -12.86 0.65
CA ALA A 33 -7.14 -13.88 -0.37
C ALA A 33 -6.60 -13.29 -1.68
N ARG A 34 -6.92 -12.02 -1.95
CA ARG A 34 -6.55 -11.28 -3.17
C ARG A 34 -6.44 -9.80 -2.89
N ILE A 35 -5.86 -9.06 -3.83
CA ILE A 35 -5.84 -7.59 -3.82
C ILE A 35 -7.23 -7.10 -4.19
N GLU A 36 -7.90 -6.37 -3.28
CA GLU A 36 -9.24 -5.80 -3.53
C GLU A 36 -9.26 -4.27 -3.42
N TYR A 37 -8.14 -3.67 -3.01
CA TYR A 37 -8.04 -2.24 -2.77
C TYR A 37 -6.80 -1.65 -3.43
N TRP A 38 -6.89 -0.38 -3.79
CA TRP A 38 -5.79 0.44 -4.25
C TRP A 38 -5.82 1.79 -3.53
N HIS A 39 -4.72 2.50 -3.50
CA HIS A 39 -4.67 3.88 -3.05
C HIS A 39 -3.73 4.69 -3.94
N ASP A 40 -3.96 5.99 -4.00
CA ASP A 40 -3.05 6.91 -4.65
C ASP A 40 -1.79 7.16 -3.81
N LEU A 41 -0.81 7.85 -4.39
CA LEU A 41 0.47 8.14 -3.74
C LEU A 41 0.35 9.10 -2.56
N GLU A 42 -0.67 9.96 -2.54
CA GLU A 42 -0.80 11.05 -1.57
C GLU A 42 -1.62 10.60 -0.34
N SER A 43 -2.69 9.84 -0.54
CA SER A 43 -3.59 9.38 0.52
C SER A 43 -3.06 8.19 1.31
N GLY A 44 -2.10 7.45 0.75
CA GLY A 44 -1.54 6.24 1.35
C GLY A 44 -2.59 5.18 1.72
N PHE A 45 -2.23 4.25 2.60
CA PHE A 45 -3.15 3.17 3.02
C PHE A 45 -4.50 3.64 3.59
N GLY A 46 -4.57 4.87 4.13
CA GLY A 46 -5.79 5.44 4.69
C GLY A 46 -6.85 5.78 3.63
N GLY A 47 -6.42 6.13 2.42
CA GLY A 47 -7.30 6.49 1.29
C GLY A 47 -7.63 5.33 0.35
N ARG A 48 -7.57 4.09 0.84
CA ARG A 48 -7.82 2.90 0.03
C ARG A 48 -9.23 2.88 -0.57
N GLN A 49 -9.29 2.71 -1.88
CA GLN A 49 -10.47 2.59 -2.70
C GLN A 49 -10.59 1.16 -3.24
N PRO A 50 -11.82 0.63 -3.44
CA PRO A 50 -12.00 -0.67 -4.04
C PRO A 50 -11.54 -0.67 -5.51
N LEU A 51 -10.96 -1.80 -5.94
CA LEU A 51 -10.53 -2.01 -7.33
C LEU A 51 -11.71 -2.05 -8.30
#